data_AF-A0A9X2HPY1-F1
#
_entry.id   AF-A0A9X2HPY1-F1
#
_cell.length_a   1.000
_cell.length_b   1.000
_cell.length_c   1.000
_cell.angle_alpha   90.00
_cell.angle_beta   90.00
_cell.angle_gamma   90.00
#
_symmetry.space_group_name_H-M   'P 1'
#
loop_
_entity.id
_entity.type
_entity.pdbx_description
1 polymer ?
#
loop_
_entity_poly.entity_id
_entity_poly.type
_entity_poly.pdbx_seq_one_letter_code
_entity_poly.pdbx_strand_id
1 'polypeptide(L)'
;MLAETSNVATAADRAARAKDDAALAAILENAGGWRLIPQGQQAVVQRALEKLPDACILAHPRLALARVYLGIKSDDTCAARADYDRLVAAASQTDLPGDLWTEIRVVGDILADYENAPVTLDGLLQREALLRTLPANDHLILANASETLSARYFESGWLDHALEPMLAAREHYRTLGLLDSDLFTRLFEARVRWAQGVHKDAAAILASAHAEIADIVGDRVDLAANCAAFDAVLLYEQDRPADALAQLDWALPYMEQSDGWVDVFAAAYFTAARALVAQGAIEDAQAMIARARSRAERRLLPELEQLASLCELELYLHHDQDAARARDYADEIGLDALADAVGEGASVWRTVVTAAQLCRAKLALLEGRHEAAIAGLRNLKHWAGQHGAGRLLIDVNLLLACGLREAGAADEAETCFDEAVGRAMFQGIVRPFIDAWRFVEPSLKERLKAAAQMDRFRAQFLTTLARSLSTRPPGTPVQSLLSDAEATILEHLSLGYSNKEIARLIGKSPDTVKYRLKSVFRKIGVHKRRDAVRVLRERGLIAERDRAAARG
;
A
#
# COMPACT_ATOMS: atom_id res chain seq x y z
N MET A 1 36.59 -7.61 10.39
CA MET A 1 35.30 -8.17 9.91
C MET A 1 35.43 -9.51 9.17
N LEU A 2 35.73 -9.62 7.87
CA LEU A 2 35.65 -10.91 7.13
C LEU A 2 36.48 -12.08 7.73
N ALA A 3 37.64 -11.80 8.31
CA ALA A 3 38.48 -12.82 8.97
C ALA A 3 37.95 -13.24 10.36
N GLU A 4 37.29 -12.34 11.09
CA GLU A 4 36.65 -12.63 12.39
C GLU A 4 35.31 -13.33 12.20
N THR A 5 34.54 -12.96 11.17
CA THR A 5 33.25 -13.59 10.85
C THR A 5 33.41 -15.04 10.37
N SER A 6 34.45 -15.34 9.57
CA SER A 6 34.83 -16.71 9.21
C SER A 6 35.22 -17.57 10.42
N ASN A 7 35.79 -16.94 11.45
CA ASN A 7 36.16 -17.60 12.70
C ASN A 7 34.92 -17.96 13.54
N VAL A 8 33.93 -17.06 13.65
CA VAL A 8 32.69 -17.32 14.40
C VAL A 8 31.92 -18.50 13.81
N ALA A 9 31.70 -18.53 12.50
CA ALA A 9 31.00 -19.62 11.84
C ALA A 9 31.70 -20.97 12.05
N THR A 10 33.03 -20.99 11.91
CA THR A 10 33.84 -22.21 12.11
C THR A 10 33.82 -22.68 13.57
N ALA A 11 33.90 -21.74 14.53
CA ALA A 11 33.85 -22.05 15.96
C ALA A 11 32.47 -22.58 16.38
N ALA A 12 31.39 -21.94 15.92
CA ALA A 12 30.03 -22.39 16.14
C ALA A 12 29.78 -23.79 15.55
N ASP A 13 30.23 -24.05 14.31
CA ASP A 13 30.11 -25.37 13.70
C ASP A 13 30.86 -26.47 14.46
N ARG A 14 32.05 -26.15 15.01
CA ARG A 14 32.81 -27.08 15.85
C ARG A 14 32.09 -27.40 17.16
N ALA A 15 31.60 -26.38 17.86
CA ALA A 15 30.85 -26.55 19.12
C ALA A 15 29.56 -27.36 18.88
N ALA A 16 28.83 -27.04 17.81
CA ALA A 16 27.62 -27.77 17.42
C ALA A 16 27.89 -29.25 17.09
N ARG A 17 29.02 -29.57 16.43
CA ARG A 17 29.42 -30.97 16.17
C ARG A 17 29.83 -31.71 17.43
N ALA A 18 30.42 -30.99 18.40
CA ALA A 18 30.79 -31.53 19.70
C ALA A 18 29.58 -31.73 20.64
N LYS A 19 28.39 -31.22 20.27
CA LYS A 19 27.18 -31.19 21.12
C LYS A 19 27.42 -30.45 22.44
N ASP A 20 28.22 -29.39 22.39
CA ASP A 20 28.51 -28.52 23.52
C ASP A 20 27.63 -27.27 23.43
N ASP A 21 26.41 -27.36 23.97
CA ASP A 21 25.40 -26.31 23.90
C ASP A 21 25.85 -25.03 24.62
N ALA A 22 26.58 -25.18 25.74
CA ALA A 22 27.09 -24.06 26.51
C ALA A 22 28.18 -23.29 25.73
N ALA A 23 29.12 -24.01 25.11
CA ALA A 23 30.14 -23.38 24.27
C ALA A 23 29.52 -22.73 23.03
N LEU A 24 28.57 -23.40 22.37
CA LEU A 24 27.88 -22.84 21.20
C LEU A 24 27.14 -21.55 21.54
N ALA A 25 26.38 -21.52 22.64
CA ALA A 25 25.68 -20.32 23.09
C ALA A 25 26.66 -19.19 23.43
N ALA A 26 27.72 -19.47 24.19
CA ALA A 26 28.71 -18.47 24.58
C ALA A 26 29.45 -17.87 23.36
N ILE A 27 29.79 -18.69 22.36
CA ILE A 27 30.45 -18.21 21.13
C ILE A 27 29.58 -17.17 20.43
N LEU A 28 28.29 -17.46 20.25
CA LEU A 28 27.38 -16.60 19.51
C LEU A 28 26.99 -15.35 20.32
N GLU A 29 26.74 -15.48 21.62
CA GLU A 29 26.45 -14.34 22.52
C GLU A 29 27.61 -13.34 22.50
N ASN A 30 28.85 -13.82 22.64
CA ASN A 30 30.06 -12.99 22.62
C ASN A 30 30.34 -12.39 21.24
N ALA A 31 29.93 -13.06 20.18
CA ALA A 31 30.03 -12.55 18.81
C ALA A 31 28.93 -11.52 18.48
N GLY A 32 28.02 -11.22 19.41
CA GLY A 32 26.99 -10.19 19.25
C GLY A 32 25.58 -10.72 18.98
N GLY A 33 25.37 -12.04 18.99
CA GLY A 33 24.06 -12.69 18.84
C GLY A 33 23.29 -12.19 17.62
N TRP A 34 22.19 -11.46 17.84
CA TRP A 34 21.35 -10.92 16.77
C TRP A 34 22.11 -10.03 15.78
N ARG A 35 23.16 -9.32 16.23
CA ARG A 35 23.97 -8.42 15.39
C ARG A 35 24.63 -9.15 14.21
N LEU A 36 24.83 -10.46 14.31
CA LEU A 36 25.39 -11.29 13.26
C LEU A 36 24.44 -11.43 12.06
N ILE A 37 23.12 -11.33 12.28
CA ILE A 37 22.09 -11.50 11.25
C ILE A 37 22.18 -10.42 10.17
N PRO A 38 22.05 -9.11 10.48
CA PRO A 38 22.16 -8.05 9.48
C PRO A 38 23.57 -7.96 8.86
N GLN A 39 24.58 -8.60 9.46
CA GLN A 39 25.94 -8.73 8.91
C GLN A 39 26.12 -9.94 7.99
N GLY A 40 25.03 -10.58 7.55
CA GLY A 40 25.05 -11.67 6.57
C GLY A 40 25.29 -13.06 7.17
N GLN A 41 25.24 -13.22 8.49
CA GLN A 41 25.42 -14.53 9.15
C GLN A 41 24.11 -15.16 9.65
N GLN A 42 22.98 -14.77 9.05
CA GLN A 42 21.65 -15.31 9.39
C GLN A 42 21.65 -16.85 9.47
N ALA A 43 22.19 -17.53 8.44
CA ALA A 43 22.20 -18.98 8.37
C ALA A 43 23.03 -19.65 9.49
N VAL A 44 24.08 -18.99 9.99
CA VAL A 44 24.88 -19.50 11.11
C VAL A 44 24.07 -19.45 12.40
N VAL A 45 23.45 -18.29 12.66
CA VAL A 45 22.64 -18.05 13.85
C VAL A 45 21.41 -18.96 13.86
N GLN A 46 20.68 -19.07 12.75
CA GLN A 46 19.50 -19.91 12.63
C GLN A 46 19.81 -21.39 12.91
N ARG A 47 20.85 -21.95 12.26
CA ARG A 47 21.28 -23.34 12.49
C ARG A 47 21.71 -23.62 13.93
N ALA A 48 22.22 -22.61 14.63
CA ALA A 48 22.61 -22.76 16.02
C ALA A 48 21.39 -22.74 16.95
N LEU A 49 20.45 -21.82 16.74
CA LEU A 49 19.21 -21.74 17.52
C LEU A 49 18.36 -23.02 17.39
N GLU A 50 18.34 -23.65 16.21
CA GLU A 50 17.67 -24.95 15.99
C GLU A 50 18.26 -26.11 16.83
N LYS A 51 19.50 -25.98 17.29
CA LYS A 51 20.21 -27.02 18.06
C LYS A 51 20.26 -26.73 19.56
N LEU A 52 20.16 -25.46 19.94
CA LEU A 52 20.27 -25.04 21.34
C LEU A 52 18.96 -25.31 22.10
N PRO A 53 19.03 -25.82 23.35
CA PRO A 53 17.86 -25.88 24.22
C PRO A 53 17.30 -24.48 24.52
N ASP A 54 15.98 -24.37 24.67
CA ASP A 54 15.30 -23.10 24.97
C ASP A 54 15.86 -22.40 26.22
N ALA A 55 16.18 -23.16 27.26
CA ALA A 55 16.78 -22.62 28.48
C ALA A 55 18.14 -21.97 28.22
N CYS A 56 18.94 -22.51 27.29
CA CYS A 56 20.21 -21.92 26.89
C CYS A 56 19.99 -20.63 26.12
N ILE A 57 19.04 -20.59 25.19
CA ILE A 57 18.74 -19.38 24.42
C ILE A 57 18.26 -18.25 25.34
N LEU A 58 17.31 -18.54 26.25
CA LEU A 58 16.75 -17.55 27.17
C LEU A 58 17.73 -17.05 28.22
N ALA A 59 18.77 -17.84 28.55
CA ALA A 59 19.84 -17.42 29.45
C ALA A 59 20.84 -16.43 28.82
N HIS A 60 20.81 -16.26 27.50
CA HIS A 60 21.75 -15.44 26.73
C HIS A 60 20.97 -14.35 25.97
N PRO A 61 20.94 -13.10 26.48
CA PRO A 61 20.06 -12.06 25.96
C PRO A 61 20.22 -11.74 24.47
N ARG A 62 21.44 -11.71 23.92
CA ARG A 62 21.62 -11.45 22.48
C ARG A 62 21.21 -12.62 21.61
N LEU A 63 21.23 -13.86 22.12
CA LEU A 63 20.64 -15.02 21.44
C LEU A 63 19.11 -15.03 21.52
N ALA A 64 18.54 -14.64 22.65
CA ALA A 64 17.10 -14.43 22.74
C ALA A 64 16.64 -13.34 21.75
N LEU A 65 17.37 -12.22 21.66
CA LEU A 65 17.13 -11.20 20.63
C LEU A 65 17.30 -11.74 19.21
N ALA A 66 18.27 -12.63 18.98
CA ALA A 66 18.48 -13.24 17.67
C ALA A 66 17.26 -14.06 17.24
N ARG A 67 16.66 -14.80 18.19
CA ARG A 67 15.42 -15.54 17.95
C ARG A 67 14.25 -14.61 17.63
N VAL A 68 14.09 -13.51 18.38
CA VAL A 68 13.10 -12.47 18.06
C VAL A 68 13.31 -11.92 16.65
N TYR A 69 14.55 -11.51 16.32
CA TYR A 69 14.89 -10.91 15.03
C TYR A 69 14.63 -11.86 13.85
N LEU A 70 14.95 -13.15 14.00
CA LEU A 70 14.60 -14.15 12.97
C LEU A 70 13.09 -14.33 12.84
N GLY A 71 12.36 -14.35 13.96
CA GLY A 71 10.89 -14.43 13.98
C GLY A 71 10.22 -13.30 13.21
N ILE A 72 10.75 -12.07 13.33
CA ILE A 72 10.35 -10.90 12.53
C ILE A 72 10.48 -11.21 11.03
N LYS A 73 11.65 -11.73 10.62
CA LYS A 73 11.97 -12.01 9.21
C LYS A 73 11.25 -13.24 8.64
N SER A 74 10.80 -14.17 9.48
CA SER A 74 10.09 -15.39 9.06
C SER A 74 8.56 -15.26 9.12
N ASP A 75 8.02 -14.04 9.28
CA ASP A 75 6.59 -13.75 9.33
C ASP A 75 5.81 -14.40 10.48
N ASP A 76 6.49 -14.72 11.59
CA ASP A 76 5.84 -15.16 12.82
C ASP A 76 5.95 -14.05 13.87
N THR A 77 5.31 -12.92 13.57
CA THR A 77 5.35 -11.72 14.43
C THR A 77 4.74 -11.99 15.80
N CYS A 78 3.72 -12.85 15.89
CA CYS A 78 3.14 -13.27 17.16
C CYS A 78 4.14 -14.03 18.04
N ALA A 79 4.87 -15.00 17.50
CA ALA A 79 5.91 -15.69 18.26
C ALA A 79 7.05 -14.76 18.62
N ALA A 80 7.47 -13.88 17.70
CA ALA A 80 8.51 -12.89 17.93
C ALA A 80 8.14 -11.93 19.08
N ARG A 81 6.88 -11.46 19.13
CA ARG A 81 6.34 -10.66 20.25
C ARG A 81 6.35 -11.39 21.56
N ALA A 82 5.88 -12.64 21.58
CA ALA A 82 5.88 -13.44 22.80
C ALA A 82 7.31 -13.69 23.33
N ASP A 83 8.28 -13.91 22.44
CA ASP A 83 9.70 -14.01 22.81
C ASP A 83 10.27 -12.69 23.31
N TYR A 84 9.94 -11.58 22.64
CA TYR A 84 10.37 -10.25 23.03
C TYR A 84 9.86 -9.87 24.42
N ASP A 85 8.57 -10.09 24.70
CA ASP A 85 7.97 -9.76 25.99
C ASP A 85 8.56 -10.61 27.12
N ARG A 86 8.86 -11.89 26.85
CA ARG A 86 9.58 -12.76 27.80
C ARG A 86 10.99 -12.22 28.09
N LEU A 87 11.71 -11.81 27.07
CA LEU A 87 13.05 -11.23 27.21
C LEU A 87 12.99 -9.92 28.02
N VAL A 88 12.08 -9.00 27.70
CA VAL A 88 11.90 -7.74 28.44
C VAL A 88 11.57 -8.01 29.91
N ALA A 89 10.65 -8.95 30.18
CA ALA A 89 10.28 -9.30 31.56
C ALA A 89 11.47 -9.85 32.36
N ALA A 90 12.32 -10.69 31.75
CA ALA A 90 13.54 -11.21 32.36
C ALA A 90 14.61 -10.11 32.55
N ALA A 91 14.77 -9.26 31.53
CA ALA A 91 15.69 -8.13 31.52
C ALA A 91 15.35 -7.11 32.63
N SER A 92 14.06 -6.83 32.87
CA SER A 92 13.63 -5.92 33.94
C SER A 92 13.88 -6.43 35.36
N GLN A 93 14.10 -7.74 35.53
CA GLN A 93 14.41 -8.35 36.82
C GLN A 93 15.92 -8.43 37.10
N THR A 94 16.75 -8.04 36.13
CA THR A 94 18.21 -8.18 36.16
C THR A 94 18.85 -6.82 35.90
N ASP A 95 20.00 -6.53 36.53
CA ASP A 95 20.77 -5.31 36.22
C ASP A 95 21.58 -5.51 34.92
N LEU A 96 20.92 -5.33 33.78
CA LEU A 96 21.57 -5.49 32.46
C LEU A 96 22.39 -4.25 32.09
N PRO A 97 23.52 -4.44 31.38
CA PRO A 97 24.26 -3.35 30.76
C PRO A 97 23.40 -2.45 29.86
N GLY A 98 23.66 -1.13 29.87
CA GLY A 98 22.87 -0.16 29.12
C GLY A 98 22.92 -0.32 27.59
N ASP A 99 24.04 -0.84 27.06
CA ASP A 99 24.19 -1.19 25.64
C ASP A 99 23.25 -2.35 25.25
N LEU A 100 23.06 -3.33 26.12
CA LEU A 100 22.13 -4.43 25.88
C LEU A 100 20.66 -3.97 25.93
N TRP A 101 20.30 -3.07 26.86
CA TRP A 101 18.97 -2.46 26.85
C TRP A 101 18.69 -1.65 25.58
N THR A 102 19.73 -0.99 25.05
CA THR A 102 19.67 -0.29 23.77
C THR A 102 19.40 -1.26 22.63
N GLU A 103 20.10 -2.40 22.58
CA GLU A 103 19.86 -3.46 21.59
C GLU A 103 18.43 -4.01 21.68
N ILE A 104 17.95 -4.31 22.89
CA ILE A 104 16.56 -4.76 23.12
C ILE A 104 15.58 -3.76 22.52
N ARG A 105 15.76 -2.47 22.83
CA ARG A 105 14.88 -1.42 22.36
C ARG A 105 14.88 -1.29 20.84
N VAL A 106 16.05 -1.33 20.20
CA VAL A 106 16.16 -1.25 18.73
C VAL A 106 15.46 -2.44 18.06
N VAL A 107 15.67 -3.66 18.54
CA VAL A 107 14.98 -4.84 17.99
C VAL A 107 13.47 -4.77 18.25
N GLY A 108 13.05 -4.25 19.40
CA GLY A 108 11.64 -4.01 19.71
C GLY A 108 10.98 -2.99 18.80
N ASP A 109 11.73 -1.95 18.42
CA ASP A 109 11.28 -0.94 17.46
C ASP A 109 11.11 -1.56 16.06
N ILE A 110 12.05 -2.40 15.60
CA ILE A 110 11.92 -3.16 14.34
C ILE A 110 10.71 -4.11 14.38
N LEU A 111 10.49 -4.79 15.50
CA LEU A 111 9.33 -5.68 15.67
C LEU A 111 8.02 -4.90 15.55
N ALA A 112 7.92 -3.73 16.20
CA ALA A 112 6.73 -2.89 16.12
C ALA A 112 6.43 -2.43 14.68
N ASP A 113 7.46 -2.16 13.87
CA ASP A 113 7.30 -1.84 12.45
C ASP A 113 6.65 -3.00 11.68
N TYR A 114 7.10 -4.23 11.94
CA TYR A 114 6.55 -5.45 11.30
C TYR A 114 5.15 -5.84 11.77
N GLU A 115 4.81 -5.49 13.02
CA GLU A 115 3.45 -5.65 13.55
C GLU A 115 2.46 -4.61 13.02
N ASN A 116 2.91 -3.72 12.14
CA ASN A 116 2.13 -2.58 11.66
C ASN A 116 1.58 -1.74 12.84
N ALA A 117 2.40 -1.61 13.89
CA ALA A 117 2.02 -0.85 15.07
C ALA A 117 1.84 0.64 14.66
N PRO A 118 0.69 1.24 14.94
CA PRO A 118 0.43 2.64 14.65
C PRO A 118 1.39 3.60 15.37
N VAL A 119 1.76 4.69 14.68
CA VAL A 119 2.73 5.67 15.20
C VAL A 119 2.14 6.48 16.36
N THR A 120 2.96 6.76 17.37
CA THR A 120 2.64 7.69 18.47
C THR A 120 3.70 8.78 18.59
N LEU A 121 3.30 9.98 19.02
CA LEU A 121 4.24 11.10 19.23
C LEU A 121 5.29 10.75 20.29
N ASP A 122 4.88 10.11 21.39
CA ASP A 122 5.80 9.68 22.43
C ASP A 122 6.83 8.69 21.89
N GLY A 123 6.42 7.72 21.07
CA GLY A 123 7.31 6.76 20.44
C GLY A 123 8.33 7.41 19.50
N LEU A 124 7.92 8.47 18.79
CA LEU A 124 8.78 9.27 17.93
C LEU A 124 9.81 10.07 18.74
N LEU A 125 9.37 10.82 19.75
CA LEU A 125 10.24 11.61 20.63
C LEU A 125 11.23 10.71 21.39
N GLN A 126 10.78 9.53 21.81
CA GLN A 126 11.62 8.53 22.43
C GLN A 126 12.75 8.07 21.49
N ARG A 127 12.47 7.82 20.21
CA ARG A 127 13.48 7.44 19.20
C ARG A 127 14.48 8.57 18.95
N GLU A 128 14.01 9.81 18.81
CA GLU A 128 14.90 10.98 18.70
C GLU A 128 15.84 11.11 19.90
N ALA A 129 15.30 10.96 21.12
CA ALA A 129 16.09 11.03 22.35
C ALA A 129 17.13 9.91 22.43
N LEU A 130 16.76 8.68 22.05
CA LEU A 130 17.69 7.56 21.99
C LEU A 130 18.86 7.86 21.07
N LEU A 131 18.58 8.32 19.84
CA LEU A 131 19.60 8.59 18.82
C LEU A 131 20.68 9.57 19.31
N ARG A 132 20.29 10.57 20.11
CA ARG A 132 21.22 11.56 20.71
C ARG A 132 22.14 10.99 21.78
N THR A 133 21.78 9.84 22.37
CA THR A 133 22.55 9.19 23.44
C THR A 133 23.43 8.04 22.95
N LEU A 134 23.28 7.62 21.69
CA LEU A 134 24.00 6.48 21.15
C LEU A 134 25.49 6.79 20.93
N PRO A 135 26.39 5.83 21.19
CA PRO A 135 27.81 6.00 20.95
C PRO A 135 28.12 6.05 19.44
N ALA A 136 28.95 7.02 19.04
CA ALA A 136 29.24 7.31 17.62
C ALA A 136 29.91 6.16 16.83
N ASN A 137 30.48 5.18 17.53
CA ASN A 137 31.17 4.04 16.93
C ASN A 137 30.29 2.78 16.79
N ASP A 138 29.08 2.77 17.35
CA ASP A 138 28.14 1.65 17.16
C ASP A 138 27.28 1.85 15.91
N HIS A 139 27.94 1.73 14.75
CA HIS A 139 27.31 1.99 13.45
C HIS A 139 26.06 1.15 13.19
N LEU A 140 25.99 -0.09 13.69
CA LEU A 140 24.84 -0.95 13.47
C LEU A 140 23.61 -0.42 14.22
N ILE A 141 23.78 -0.04 15.48
CA ILE A 141 22.71 0.52 16.31
C ILE A 141 22.27 1.89 15.78
N LEU A 142 23.23 2.75 15.44
CA LEU A 142 22.94 4.05 14.83
C LEU A 142 22.16 3.92 13.53
N ALA A 143 22.55 2.97 12.65
CA ALA A 143 21.86 2.73 11.39
C ALA A 143 20.40 2.31 11.62
N ASN A 144 20.16 1.27 12.43
CA ASN A 144 18.81 0.76 12.67
C ASN A 144 17.91 1.77 13.40
N ALA A 145 18.45 2.50 14.39
CA ALA A 145 17.71 3.54 15.11
C ALA A 145 17.32 4.70 14.18
N SER A 146 18.23 5.10 13.28
CA SER A 146 17.98 6.18 12.31
C SER A 146 16.98 5.74 11.24
N GLU A 147 17.08 4.50 10.76
CA GLU A 147 16.15 3.91 9.80
C GLU A 147 14.73 3.83 10.38
N THR A 148 14.59 3.33 11.60
CA THR A 148 13.28 3.21 12.27
C THR A 148 12.68 4.60 12.53
N LEU A 149 13.48 5.59 12.95
CA LEU A 149 13.00 6.98 13.11
C LEU A 149 12.49 7.55 11.78
N SER A 150 13.22 7.32 10.70
CA SER A 150 12.80 7.72 9.36
C SER A 150 11.48 7.08 8.94
N ALA A 151 11.33 5.77 9.15
CA ALA A 151 10.09 5.04 8.87
C ALA A 151 8.89 5.65 9.64
N ARG A 152 9.07 5.96 10.93
CA ARG A 152 8.01 6.58 11.75
C ARG A 152 7.63 8.00 11.28
N TYR A 153 8.59 8.81 10.84
CA TYR A 153 8.27 10.09 10.20
C TYR A 153 7.47 9.91 8.92
N PHE A 154 7.89 8.97 8.06
CA PHE A 154 7.18 8.69 6.81
C PHE A 154 5.74 8.22 7.06
N GLU A 155 5.54 7.25 7.95
CA GLU A 155 4.21 6.73 8.33
C GLU A 155 3.33 7.79 9.01
N SER A 156 3.94 8.77 9.70
CA SER A 156 3.22 9.93 10.25
C SER A 156 2.85 10.98 9.20
N GLY A 157 3.39 10.85 7.98
CA GLY A 157 3.25 11.78 6.88
C GLY A 157 4.21 12.98 6.92
N TRP A 158 5.21 12.97 7.80
CA TRP A 158 6.17 14.06 8.02
C TRP A 158 7.36 13.91 7.06
N LEU A 159 7.09 14.05 5.75
CA LEU A 159 8.03 13.66 4.70
C LEU A 159 9.32 14.48 4.68
N ASP A 160 9.23 15.77 5.05
CA ASP A 160 10.40 16.65 5.11
C ASP A 160 11.39 16.25 6.21
N HIS A 161 10.93 15.54 7.24
CA HIS A 161 11.76 15.00 8.32
C HIS A 161 12.23 13.56 8.05
N ALA A 162 11.57 12.82 7.16
CA ALA A 162 11.87 11.42 6.93
C ALA A 162 13.24 11.19 6.27
N LEU A 163 13.71 12.09 5.40
CA LEU A 163 14.93 11.84 4.61
C LEU A 163 16.23 11.90 5.42
N GLU A 164 16.36 12.87 6.33
CA GLU A 164 17.63 13.10 7.03
C GLU A 164 18.10 11.86 7.83
N PRO A 165 17.26 11.23 8.69
CA PRO A 165 17.68 10.03 9.41
C PRO A 165 17.98 8.84 8.48
N MET A 166 17.27 8.72 7.35
CA MET A 166 17.54 7.65 6.37
C MET A 166 18.90 7.81 5.70
N LEU A 167 19.27 9.04 5.35
CA LEU A 167 20.59 9.33 4.77
C LEU A 167 21.71 9.11 5.79
N ALA A 168 21.47 9.42 7.08
CA ALA A 168 22.40 9.07 8.16
C ALA A 168 22.56 7.55 8.32
N ALA A 169 21.45 6.80 8.27
CA ALA A 169 21.47 5.33 8.30
C ALA A 169 22.31 4.75 7.15
N ARG A 170 22.13 5.29 5.93
CA ARG A 170 22.89 4.90 4.74
C ARG A 170 24.40 5.02 4.93
N GLU A 171 24.87 6.11 5.53
CA GLU A 171 26.31 6.30 5.77
C GLU A 171 26.88 5.26 6.73
N HIS A 172 26.11 4.90 7.77
CA HIS A 172 26.50 3.82 8.67
C HIS A 172 26.51 2.45 8.00
N TYR A 173 25.52 2.14 7.16
CA TYR A 173 25.52 0.89 6.39
C TYR A 173 26.71 0.80 5.42
N ARG A 174 27.06 1.90 4.75
CA ARG A 174 28.26 1.97 3.90
C ARG A 174 29.55 1.77 4.69
N THR A 175 29.64 2.37 5.88
CA THR A 175 30.79 2.18 6.78
C THR A 175 30.94 0.71 7.18
N LEU A 176 29.83 0.01 7.39
CA LEU A 176 29.80 -1.42 7.70
C LEU A 176 29.96 -2.33 6.47
N GLY A 177 29.88 -1.81 5.24
CA GLY A 177 29.87 -2.59 4.01
C GLY A 177 28.59 -3.42 3.81
N LEU A 178 27.46 -3.00 4.39
CA LEU A 178 26.16 -3.68 4.29
C LEU A 178 25.39 -3.18 3.06
N LEU A 179 25.71 -3.76 1.90
CA LEU A 179 25.20 -3.32 0.59
C LEU A 179 23.67 -3.45 0.46
N ASP A 180 23.09 -4.56 0.89
CA ASP A 180 21.63 -4.76 0.85
C ASP A 180 20.88 -3.70 1.66
N SER A 181 21.43 -3.31 2.81
CA SER A 181 20.87 -2.24 3.66
C SER A 181 21.03 -0.86 3.02
N ASP A 182 22.18 -0.53 2.39
CA ASP A 182 22.31 0.71 1.59
C ASP A 182 21.23 0.75 0.49
N LEU A 183 21.09 -0.31 -0.29
CA LEU A 183 20.09 -0.38 -1.36
C LEU A 183 18.66 -0.21 -0.83
N PHE A 184 18.33 -0.80 0.32
CA PHE A 184 17.05 -0.57 0.99
C PHE A 184 16.83 0.92 1.32
N THR A 185 17.84 1.62 1.81
CA THR A 185 17.71 3.07 2.09
C THR A 185 17.45 3.90 0.84
N ARG A 186 17.84 3.43 -0.35
CA ARG A 186 17.56 4.11 -1.64
C ARG A 186 16.11 3.88 -2.07
N LEU A 187 15.59 2.67 -1.90
CA LEU A 187 14.16 2.40 -2.07
C LEU A 187 13.34 3.31 -1.15
N PHE A 188 13.73 3.45 0.12
CA PHE A 188 13.06 4.37 1.04
C PHE A 188 13.12 5.81 0.55
N GLU A 189 14.29 6.31 0.14
CA GLU A 189 14.41 7.67 -0.39
C GLU A 189 13.48 7.91 -1.59
N ALA A 190 13.42 6.95 -2.53
CA ALA A 190 12.52 7.03 -3.67
C ALA A 190 11.04 7.13 -3.25
N ARG A 191 10.63 6.37 -2.22
CA ARG A 191 9.26 6.44 -1.65
C ARG A 191 8.95 7.82 -1.10
N VAL A 192 9.88 8.43 -0.37
CA VAL A 192 9.69 9.80 0.14
C VAL A 192 9.60 10.80 -1.02
N ARG A 193 10.50 10.70 -2.01
CA ARG A 193 10.47 11.58 -3.19
C ARG A 193 9.18 11.47 -3.99
N TRP A 194 8.65 10.25 -4.13
CA TRP A 194 7.33 10.03 -4.73
C TRP A 194 6.23 10.72 -3.93
N ALA A 195 6.18 10.53 -2.61
CA ALA A 195 5.17 11.14 -1.75
C ALA A 195 5.27 12.69 -1.71
N GLN A 196 6.48 13.24 -1.86
CA GLN A 196 6.74 14.66 -2.04
C GLN A 196 6.29 15.20 -3.42
N GLY A 197 5.90 14.32 -4.35
CA GLY A 197 5.51 14.66 -5.72
C GLY A 197 6.68 14.90 -6.66
N VAL A 198 7.90 14.48 -6.30
CA VAL A 198 9.14 14.65 -7.09
C VAL A 198 9.46 13.36 -7.85
N HIS A 199 8.57 12.97 -8.77
CA HIS A 199 8.65 11.67 -9.45
C HIS A 199 9.92 11.42 -10.24
N LYS A 200 10.49 12.47 -10.85
CA LYS A 200 11.74 12.32 -11.61
C LYS A 200 12.90 11.86 -10.74
N ASP A 201 12.99 12.39 -9.53
CA ASP A 201 14.02 12.00 -8.56
C ASP A 201 13.77 10.58 -8.07
N ALA A 202 12.51 10.25 -7.73
CA ALA A 202 12.13 8.89 -7.35
C ALA A 202 12.50 7.86 -8.43
N ALA A 203 12.18 8.15 -9.69
CA ALA A 203 12.51 7.28 -10.82
C ALA A 203 14.03 7.13 -11.02
N ALA A 204 14.80 8.21 -10.89
CA ALA A 204 16.25 8.17 -11.03
C ALA A 204 16.91 7.33 -9.92
N ILE A 205 16.42 7.45 -8.68
CA ILE A 205 16.90 6.68 -7.53
C ILE A 205 16.59 5.19 -7.72
N LEU A 206 15.36 4.84 -8.12
CA LEU A 206 14.98 3.45 -8.39
C LEU A 206 15.80 2.85 -9.54
N ALA A 207 15.99 3.59 -10.63
CA ALA A 207 16.82 3.13 -11.75
C ALA A 207 18.27 2.86 -11.33
N SER A 208 18.84 3.71 -10.47
CA SER A 208 20.17 3.48 -9.91
C SER A 208 20.20 2.26 -8.97
N ALA A 209 19.16 2.05 -8.17
CA ALA A 209 19.08 0.89 -7.27
C ALA A 209 18.96 -0.42 -8.07
N HIS A 210 18.15 -0.44 -9.14
CA HIS A 210 18.02 -1.61 -10.02
C HIS A 210 19.32 -2.00 -10.70
N ALA A 211 20.07 -1.02 -11.22
CA ALA A 211 21.36 -1.30 -11.86
C ALA A 211 22.32 -2.01 -10.89
N GLU A 212 22.36 -1.55 -9.63
CA GLU A 212 23.24 -2.13 -8.61
C GLU A 212 22.72 -3.48 -8.07
N ILE A 213 21.40 -3.67 -7.95
CA ILE A 213 20.81 -4.96 -7.57
C ILE A 213 21.12 -6.04 -8.62
N ALA A 214 20.97 -5.71 -9.90
CA ALA A 214 21.25 -6.62 -11.02
C ALA A 214 22.73 -7.06 -11.04
N ASP A 215 23.64 -6.12 -10.75
CA ASP A 215 25.08 -6.38 -10.73
C ASP A 215 25.55 -7.24 -9.54
N ILE A 216 24.85 -7.17 -8.39
CA ILE A 216 25.32 -7.78 -7.12
C ILE A 216 24.57 -9.05 -6.74
N VAL A 217 23.23 -9.05 -6.83
CA VAL A 217 22.37 -10.08 -6.22
C VAL A 217 21.54 -10.85 -7.26
N GLY A 218 21.29 -10.24 -8.42
CA GLY A 218 20.49 -10.79 -9.53
C GLY A 218 19.03 -10.30 -9.55
N ASP A 219 18.33 -10.56 -10.66
CA ASP A 219 17.07 -9.87 -11.03
C ASP A 219 15.80 -10.30 -10.24
N ARG A 220 15.91 -11.20 -9.26
CA ARG A 220 14.75 -11.76 -8.53
C ARG A 220 15.02 -11.96 -7.06
N VAL A 221 15.25 -10.84 -6.38
CA VAL A 221 15.35 -10.76 -4.92
C VAL A 221 14.27 -9.86 -4.33
N ASP A 222 14.01 -10.00 -3.04
CA ASP A 222 12.97 -9.29 -2.29
C ASP A 222 13.02 -7.79 -2.54
N LEU A 223 14.21 -7.20 -2.50
CA LEU A 223 14.39 -5.78 -2.74
C LEU A 223 14.06 -5.36 -4.18
N ALA A 224 14.39 -6.18 -5.17
CA ALA A 224 14.06 -5.92 -6.58
C ALA A 224 12.53 -5.88 -6.79
N ALA A 225 11.82 -6.83 -6.17
CA ALA A 225 10.35 -6.89 -6.23
C ALA A 225 9.71 -5.67 -5.54
N ASN A 226 10.27 -5.25 -4.39
CA ASN A 226 9.84 -4.04 -3.69
C ASN A 226 10.08 -2.77 -4.51
N CYS A 227 11.23 -2.64 -5.19
CA CYS A 227 11.48 -1.55 -6.14
C CYS A 227 10.49 -1.57 -7.31
N ALA A 228 10.22 -2.75 -7.86
CA ALA A 228 9.28 -2.93 -8.96
C ALA A 228 7.84 -2.49 -8.61
N ALA A 229 7.41 -2.67 -7.36
CA ALA A 229 6.13 -2.15 -6.89
C ALA A 229 6.04 -0.62 -6.99
N PHE A 230 7.11 0.11 -6.67
CA PHE A 230 7.16 1.57 -6.78
C PHE A 230 7.42 2.07 -8.21
N ASP A 231 8.15 1.32 -9.04
CA ASP A 231 8.19 1.60 -10.48
C ASP A 231 6.78 1.54 -11.07
N ALA A 232 5.99 0.53 -10.68
CA ALA A 232 4.61 0.39 -11.14
C ALA A 232 3.75 1.59 -10.72
N VAL A 233 3.93 2.13 -9.51
CA VAL A 233 3.26 3.36 -9.06
C VAL A 233 3.62 4.52 -10.00
N LEU A 234 4.92 4.74 -10.28
CA LEU A 234 5.38 5.82 -11.15
C LEU A 234 4.88 5.67 -12.59
N LEU A 235 4.94 4.44 -13.13
CA LEU A 235 4.43 4.10 -14.47
C LEU A 235 2.93 4.35 -14.55
N TYR A 236 2.18 3.87 -13.56
CA TYR A 236 0.75 4.08 -13.49
C TYR A 236 0.46 5.57 -13.53
N GLU A 237 1.06 6.36 -12.62
CA GLU A 237 0.80 7.80 -12.51
C GLU A 237 1.19 8.61 -13.75
N GLN A 238 2.08 8.09 -14.60
CA GLN A 238 2.41 8.63 -15.93
C GLN A 238 1.44 8.20 -17.05
N ASP A 239 0.30 7.61 -16.70
CA ASP A 239 -0.71 7.07 -17.62
C ASP A 239 -0.22 5.87 -18.45
N ARG A 240 0.58 5.00 -17.83
CA ARG A 240 1.08 3.74 -18.43
C ARG A 240 0.59 2.50 -17.64
N PRO A 241 -0.74 2.26 -17.57
CA PRO A 241 -1.30 1.19 -16.75
C PRO A 241 -0.89 -0.22 -17.21
N ALA A 242 -0.69 -0.43 -18.52
CA ALA A 242 -0.23 -1.72 -19.04
C ALA A 242 1.20 -2.05 -18.59
N ASP A 243 2.09 -1.06 -18.62
CA ASP A 243 3.48 -1.23 -18.18
C ASP A 243 3.56 -1.44 -16.66
N ALA A 244 2.70 -0.75 -15.89
CA ALA A 244 2.58 -0.97 -14.46
C ALA A 244 2.14 -2.42 -14.14
N LEU A 245 1.15 -2.97 -14.84
CA LEU A 245 0.75 -4.37 -14.66
C LEU A 245 1.84 -5.35 -15.09
N ALA A 246 2.54 -5.08 -16.19
CA ALA A 246 3.66 -5.91 -16.65
C ALA A 246 4.79 -5.97 -15.60
N GLN A 247 5.07 -4.85 -14.94
CA GLN A 247 6.05 -4.79 -13.85
C GLN A 247 5.58 -5.60 -12.63
N LEU A 248 4.28 -5.57 -12.32
CA LEU A 248 3.70 -6.26 -11.16
C LEU A 248 3.44 -7.76 -11.39
N ASP A 249 3.41 -8.22 -12.64
CA ASP A 249 3.11 -9.62 -13.00
C ASP A 249 4.05 -10.62 -12.30
N TRP A 250 5.34 -10.30 -12.23
CA TRP A 250 6.31 -11.12 -11.51
C TRP A 250 6.51 -10.65 -10.06
N ALA A 251 6.51 -9.34 -9.82
CA ALA A 251 6.90 -8.77 -8.53
C ALA A 251 5.87 -9.09 -7.44
N LEU A 252 4.58 -8.92 -7.72
CA LEU A 252 3.54 -9.11 -6.70
C LEU A 252 3.44 -10.57 -6.21
N PRO A 253 3.39 -11.61 -7.08
CA PRO A 253 3.40 -13.00 -6.61
C PRO A 253 4.68 -13.38 -5.85
N TYR A 254 5.82 -12.76 -6.18
CA TYR A 254 7.07 -12.95 -5.47
C TYR A 254 6.99 -12.32 -4.06
N MET A 255 6.54 -11.06 -3.96
CA MET A 255 6.39 -10.32 -2.69
C MET A 255 5.46 -11.04 -1.70
N GLU A 256 4.43 -11.73 -2.18
CA GLU A 256 3.55 -12.53 -1.33
C GLU A 256 4.26 -13.71 -0.64
N GLN A 257 5.40 -14.13 -1.18
CA GLN A 257 6.20 -15.24 -0.66
C GLN A 257 7.45 -14.76 0.10
N SER A 258 7.72 -13.45 0.11
CA SER A 258 8.96 -12.88 0.62
C SER A 258 8.75 -11.92 1.80
N ASP A 259 9.85 -11.32 2.27
CA ASP A 259 9.82 -10.23 3.26
C ASP A 259 9.13 -8.99 2.65
N GLY A 260 8.16 -8.42 3.36
CA GLY A 260 7.31 -7.33 2.87
C GLY A 260 6.41 -6.75 3.94
N TRP A 261 6.18 -5.43 3.86
CA TRP A 261 5.43 -4.62 4.82
C TRP A 261 4.25 -3.89 4.14
N VAL A 262 3.43 -3.18 4.92
CA VAL A 262 2.19 -2.56 4.44
C VAL A 262 2.40 -1.69 3.21
N ASP A 263 3.38 -0.79 3.21
CA ASP A 263 3.55 0.18 2.11
C ASP A 263 3.85 -0.47 0.76
N VAL A 264 4.72 -1.49 0.73
CA VAL A 264 5.05 -2.19 -0.53
C VAL A 264 3.87 -3.00 -1.04
N PHE A 265 3.11 -3.62 -0.13
CA PHE A 265 1.87 -4.31 -0.51
C PHE A 265 0.81 -3.33 -1.02
N ALA A 266 0.61 -2.20 -0.32
CA ALA A 266 -0.34 -1.16 -0.72
C ALA A 266 0.03 -0.57 -2.09
N ALA A 267 1.32 -0.27 -2.32
CA ALA A 267 1.82 0.19 -3.60
C ALA A 267 1.52 -0.82 -4.72
N ALA A 268 1.80 -2.10 -4.52
CA ALA A 268 1.59 -3.12 -5.54
C ALA A 268 0.10 -3.42 -5.79
N TYR A 269 -0.66 -3.77 -4.76
CA TYR A 269 -2.07 -4.17 -4.91
C TYR A 269 -2.96 -3.06 -5.45
N PHE A 270 -2.85 -1.85 -4.89
CA PHE A 270 -3.76 -0.77 -5.25
C PHE A 270 -3.39 -0.13 -6.58
N THR A 271 -2.11 -0.12 -6.94
CA THR A 271 -1.70 0.23 -8.30
C THR A 271 -2.21 -0.79 -9.31
N ALA A 272 -2.07 -2.10 -9.03
CA ALA A 272 -2.62 -3.13 -9.92
C ALA A 272 -4.14 -3.01 -10.07
N ALA A 273 -4.89 -2.83 -8.98
CA ALA A 273 -6.34 -2.65 -9.01
C ALA A 273 -6.73 -1.44 -9.86
N ARG A 274 -6.12 -0.28 -9.63
CA ARG A 274 -6.39 0.94 -10.41
C ARG A 274 -5.97 0.80 -11.88
N ALA A 275 -4.86 0.14 -12.16
CA ALA A 275 -4.39 -0.13 -13.53
C ALA A 275 -5.29 -1.12 -14.29
N LEU A 276 -5.85 -2.13 -13.62
CA LEU A 276 -6.85 -3.04 -14.18
C LEU A 276 -8.13 -2.29 -14.55
N VAL A 277 -8.63 -1.42 -13.66
CA VAL A 277 -9.77 -0.55 -13.96
C VAL A 277 -9.47 0.39 -15.14
N ALA A 278 -8.26 0.93 -15.22
CA ALA A 278 -7.82 1.77 -16.34
C ALA A 278 -7.90 1.04 -17.69
N GLN A 279 -7.74 -0.29 -17.69
CA GLN A 279 -7.86 -1.16 -18.87
C GLN A 279 -9.27 -1.75 -19.06
N GLY A 280 -10.24 -1.36 -18.23
CA GLY A 280 -11.62 -1.85 -18.28
C GLY A 280 -11.84 -3.21 -17.61
N ALA A 281 -10.85 -3.76 -16.93
CA ALA A 281 -10.91 -5.06 -16.24
C ALA A 281 -11.38 -4.89 -14.77
N ILE A 282 -12.64 -4.50 -14.58
CA ILE A 282 -13.19 -4.15 -13.26
C ILE A 282 -13.28 -5.38 -12.34
N GLU A 283 -13.68 -6.54 -12.86
CA GLU A 283 -13.75 -7.78 -12.07
C GLU A 283 -12.37 -8.21 -11.56
N ASP A 284 -11.33 -8.07 -12.40
CA ASP A 284 -9.96 -8.39 -12.02
C ASP A 284 -9.44 -7.42 -10.97
N ALA A 285 -9.81 -6.14 -11.06
CA ALA A 285 -9.50 -5.16 -10.03
C ALA A 285 -10.13 -5.50 -8.68
N GLN A 286 -11.40 -5.93 -8.66
CA GLN A 286 -12.07 -6.40 -7.45
C GLN A 286 -11.40 -7.67 -6.89
N ALA A 287 -11.00 -8.59 -7.75
CA ALA A 287 -10.24 -9.78 -7.34
C ALA A 287 -8.88 -9.39 -6.74
N MET A 288 -8.22 -8.37 -7.29
CA MET A 288 -6.96 -7.83 -6.76
C MET A 288 -7.13 -7.22 -5.36
N ILE A 289 -8.18 -6.45 -5.13
CA ILE A 289 -8.51 -5.90 -3.80
C ILE A 289 -8.83 -7.03 -2.81
N ALA A 290 -9.60 -8.04 -3.22
CA ALA A 290 -9.89 -9.21 -2.38
C ALA A 290 -8.62 -10.00 -2.02
N ARG A 291 -7.67 -10.12 -2.96
CA ARG A 291 -6.34 -10.71 -2.71
C ARG A 291 -5.56 -9.90 -1.68
N ALA A 292 -5.58 -8.56 -1.77
CA ALA A 292 -4.97 -7.67 -0.79
C ALA A 292 -5.55 -7.88 0.62
N ARG A 293 -6.89 -7.96 0.76
CA ARG A 293 -7.55 -8.26 2.05
C ARG A 293 -7.13 -9.60 2.62
N SER A 294 -7.11 -10.64 1.78
CA SER A 294 -6.68 -11.98 2.21
C SER A 294 -5.21 -11.99 2.67
N ARG A 295 -4.35 -11.17 2.06
CA ARG A 295 -2.97 -10.98 2.51
C ARG A 295 -2.91 -10.22 3.84
N ALA A 296 -3.69 -9.15 3.98
CA ALA A 296 -3.79 -8.37 5.21
C ALA A 296 -4.22 -9.23 6.40
N GLU A 297 -5.27 -10.04 6.23
CA GLU A 297 -5.77 -10.96 7.26
C GLU A 297 -4.70 -12.00 7.65
N ARG A 298 -4.06 -12.65 6.66
CA ARG A 298 -3.03 -13.67 6.94
C ARG A 298 -1.80 -13.12 7.66
N ARG A 299 -1.43 -11.87 7.37
CA ARG A 299 -0.23 -11.20 7.92
C ARG A 299 -0.54 -10.30 9.12
N LEU A 300 -1.81 -10.25 9.56
CA LEU A 300 -2.29 -9.35 10.62
C LEU A 300 -1.92 -7.88 10.37
N LEU A 301 -2.19 -7.38 9.15
CA LEU A 301 -1.90 -6.01 8.71
C LEU A 301 -3.20 -5.18 8.60
N PRO A 302 -3.73 -4.67 9.72
CA PRO A 302 -5.00 -3.94 9.74
C PRO A 302 -4.98 -2.65 8.90
N GLU A 303 -3.84 -1.96 8.79
CA GLU A 303 -3.71 -0.79 7.91
C GLU A 303 -3.95 -1.18 6.44
N LEU A 304 -3.37 -2.29 5.99
CA LEU A 304 -3.55 -2.77 4.61
C LEU A 304 -5.02 -3.15 4.33
N GLU A 305 -5.71 -3.73 5.30
CA GLU A 305 -7.14 -4.05 5.19
C GLU A 305 -8.00 -2.78 5.05
N GLN A 306 -7.73 -1.76 5.87
CA GLN A 306 -8.43 -0.48 5.79
C GLN A 306 -8.15 0.25 4.47
N LEU A 307 -6.90 0.23 4.00
CA LEU A 307 -6.56 0.77 2.68
C LEU A 307 -7.24 0.01 1.54
N ALA A 308 -7.43 -1.31 1.67
CA ALA A 308 -8.18 -2.09 0.68
C ALA A 308 -9.66 -1.68 0.63
N SER A 309 -10.29 -1.44 1.78
CA SER A 309 -11.63 -0.85 1.86
C SER A 309 -11.72 0.53 1.21
N LEU A 310 -10.74 1.41 1.47
CA LEU A 310 -10.72 2.74 0.88
C LEU A 310 -10.45 2.71 -0.63
N CYS A 311 -9.61 1.78 -1.11
CA CYS A 311 -9.39 1.56 -2.54
C CYS A 311 -10.69 1.09 -3.22
N GLU A 312 -11.45 0.19 -2.61
CA GLU A 312 -12.74 -0.27 -3.14
C GLU A 312 -13.78 0.85 -3.19
N LEU A 313 -13.88 1.64 -2.12
CA LEU A 313 -14.75 2.82 -2.09
C LEU A 313 -14.37 3.84 -3.18
N GLU A 314 -13.08 4.08 -3.39
CA GLU A 314 -12.61 4.97 -4.44
C GLU A 314 -13.05 4.50 -5.83
N LEU A 315 -13.03 3.18 -6.10
CA LEU A 315 -13.54 2.65 -7.37
C LEU A 315 -15.02 2.98 -7.57
N TYR A 316 -15.87 2.83 -6.54
CA TYR A 316 -17.29 3.22 -6.59
C TYR A 316 -17.45 4.72 -6.85
N LEU A 317 -16.71 5.56 -6.13
CA LEU A 317 -16.74 7.01 -6.28
C LEU A 317 -16.32 7.48 -7.69
N HIS A 318 -15.52 6.70 -8.41
CA HIS A 318 -15.03 7.04 -9.75
C HIS A 318 -15.86 6.46 -10.90
N HIS A 319 -16.50 5.31 -10.71
CA HIS A 319 -17.12 4.53 -11.80
C HIS A 319 -18.64 4.43 -11.72
N ASP A 320 -19.24 4.55 -10.54
CA ASP A 320 -20.70 4.44 -10.40
C ASP A 320 -21.36 5.77 -10.77
N GLN A 321 -22.51 5.69 -11.47
CA GLN A 321 -23.26 6.87 -11.89
C GLN A 321 -23.91 7.63 -10.72
N ASP A 322 -24.19 6.92 -9.63
CA ASP A 322 -24.84 7.45 -8.42
C ASP A 322 -23.93 7.23 -7.20
N ALA A 323 -23.96 8.16 -6.26
CA ALA A 323 -23.27 8.08 -4.99
C ALA A 323 -23.89 7.05 -4.03
N ALA A 324 -25.12 6.58 -4.26
CA ALA A 324 -25.83 5.69 -3.33
C ALA A 324 -25.01 4.46 -2.89
N ARG A 325 -24.41 3.71 -3.82
CA ARG A 325 -23.58 2.55 -3.47
C ARG A 325 -22.32 2.96 -2.72
N ALA A 326 -21.67 4.05 -3.13
CA ALA A 326 -20.50 4.56 -2.45
C ALA A 326 -20.83 5.03 -1.02
N ARG A 327 -22.03 5.59 -0.82
CA ARG A 327 -22.57 5.97 0.48
C ARG A 327 -22.82 4.76 1.37
N ASP A 328 -23.57 3.78 0.90
CA ASP A 328 -23.85 2.54 1.67
C ASP A 328 -22.54 1.87 2.11
N TYR A 329 -21.58 1.80 1.18
CA TYR A 329 -20.27 1.21 1.47
C TYR A 329 -19.41 2.08 2.39
N ALA A 330 -19.46 3.41 2.26
CA ALA A 330 -18.79 4.33 3.17
C ALA A 330 -19.30 4.19 4.62
N ASP A 331 -20.61 4.00 4.79
CA ASP A 331 -21.23 3.77 6.09
C ASP A 331 -20.81 2.39 6.65
N GLU A 332 -20.77 1.34 5.81
CA GLU A 332 -20.30 -0.01 6.18
C GLU A 332 -18.88 -0.01 6.75
N ILE A 333 -17.96 0.70 6.08
CA ILE A 333 -16.55 0.74 6.49
C ILE A 333 -16.25 1.79 7.57
N GLY A 334 -17.25 2.55 8.01
CA GLY A 334 -17.07 3.61 9.01
C GLY A 334 -16.20 4.77 8.52
N LEU A 335 -16.40 5.24 7.28
CA LEU A 335 -15.56 6.25 6.61
C LEU A 335 -15.29 7.49 7.47
N ASP A 336 -16.32 8.03 8.12
CA ASP A 336 -16.17 9.24 8.94
C ASP A 336 -15.25 9.01 10.14
N ALA A 337 -15.37 7.85 10.81
CA ALA A 337 -14.50 7.49 11.92
C ALA A 337 -13.04 7.34 11.48
N LEU A 338 -12.79 6.74 10.31
CA LEU A 338 -11.45 6.65 9.72
C LEU A 338 -10.89 8.04 9.37
N ALA A 339 -11.71 8.93 8.82
CA ALA A 339 -11.29 10.26 8.41
C ALA A 339 -11.06 11.22 9.60
N ASP A 340 -11.75 10.98 10.73
CA ASP A 340 -11.66 11.76 11.96
C ASP A 340 -10.70 11.18 13.00
N ALA A 341 -10.01 10.07 12.68
CA ALA A 341 -8.93 9.51 13.49
C ALA A 341 -7.66 10.39 13.46
N VAL A 342 -7.82 11.70 13.73
CA VAL A 342 -6.78 12.73 13.76
C VAL A 342 -6.55 13.14 15.21
N GLY A 343 -5.32 13.01 15.71
CA GLY A 343 -4.95 13.54 17.03
C GLY A 343 -3.44 13.62 17.24
N GLU A 344 -2.97 14.69 17.86
CA GLU A 344 -1.62 14.78 18.40
C GLU A 344 -1.50 13.84 19.60
N GLY A 345 -0.62 12.83 19.52
CA GLY A 345 -0.49 11.79 20.54
C GLY A 345 -1.39 10.57 20.37
N ALA A 346 -2.31 10.57 19.40
CA ALA A 346 -3.11 9.40 19.06
C ALA A 346 -2.30 8.42 18.20
N SER A 347 -2.63 7.15 18.35
CA SER A 347 -2.12 6.05 17.57
C SER A 347 -2.82 6.04 16.20
N VAL A 348 -2.12 6.45 15.13
CA VAL A 348 -2.77 6.75 13.83
C VAL A 348 -1.98 6.21 12.65
N TRP A 349 -2.67 5.54 11.72
CA TRP A 349 -2.17 5.25 10.36
C TRP A 349 -2.50 6.43 9.44
N ARG A 350 -1.52 7.33 9.21
CA ARG A 350 -1.76 8.57 8.45
C ARG A 350 -2.24 8.31 7.02
N THR A 351 -1.73 7.27 6.38
CA THR A 351 -2.11 6.88 5.02
C THR A 351 -3.60 6.55 4.94
N VAL A 352 -4.14 5.80 5.92
CA VAL A 352 -5.58 5.51 6.02
C VAL A 352 -6.38 6.79 6.21
N VAL A 353 -5.98 7.63 7.18
CA VAL A 353 -6.70 8.88 7.49
C VAL A 353 -6.79 9.78 6.28
N THR A 354 -5.68 9.99 5.58
CA THR A 354 -5.65 10.88 4.39
C THR A 354 -6.45 10.29 3.23
N ALA A 355 -6.38 8.98 2.98
CA ALA A 355 -7.21 8.30 1.98
C ALA A 355 -8.72 8.38 2.33
N ALA A 356 -9.08 8.20 3.60
CA ALA A 356 -10.45 8.34 4.09
C ALA A 356 -10.96 9.78 3.93
N GLN A 357 -10.14 10.78 4.26
CA GLN A 357 -10.49 12.20 4.07
C GLN A 357 -10.74 12.55 2.60
N LEU A 358 -9.92 12.02 1.68
CA LEU A 358 -10.16 12.19 0.23
C LEU A 358 -11.47 11.51 -0.22
N CYS A 359 -11.74 10.27 0.24
CA CYS A 359 -12.97 9.57 -0.09
C CYS A 359 -14.20 10.30 0.46
N ARG A 360 -14.13 10.81 1.70
CA ARG A 360 -15.17 11.61 2.33
C ARG A 360 -15.44 12.91 1.58
N ALA A 361 -14.39 13.60 1.13
CA ALA A 361 -14.52 14.80 0.32
C ALA A 361 -15.18 14.49 -1.03
N LYS A 362 -14.74 13.44 -1.74
CA LYS A 362 -15.36 12.98 -3.00
C LYS A 362 -16.85 12.67 -2.80
N LEU A 363 -17.21 11.92 -1.75
CA LEU A 363 -18.60 11.59 -1.43
C LEU A 363 -19.44 12.84 -1.13
N ALA A 364 -18.91 13.76 -0.31
CA ALA A 364 -19.57 15.03 -0.01
C ALA A 364 -19.81 15.88 -1.27
N LEU A 365 -18.85 15.94 -2.20
CA LEU A 365 -19.00 16.63 -3.47
C LEU A 365 -20.11 15.99 -4.34
N LEU A 366 -20.16 14.66 -4.42
CA LEU A 366 -21.19 13.96 -5.20
C LEU A 366 -22.61 14.18 -4.64
N GLU A 367 -22.73 14.47 -3.35
CA GLU A 367 -24.01 14.70 -2.67
C GLU A 367 -24.39 16.18 -2.55
N GLY A 368 -23.62 17.09 -3.17
CA GLY A 368 -23.89 18.51 -3.11
C GLY A 368 -23.49 19.20 -1.79
N ARG A 369 -22.80 18.49 -0.87
CA ARG A 369 -22.32 19.02 0.41
C ARG A 369 -20.99 19.76 0.24
N HIS A 370 -20.95 20.74 -0.67
CA HIS A 370 -19.73 21.42 -1.10
C HIS A 370 -19.00 22.14 0.04
N GLU A 371 -19.72 22.82 0.93
CA GLU A 371 -19.11 23.56 2.05
C GLU A 371 -18.34 22.63 3.00
N ALA A 372 -18.91 21.47 3.33
CA ALA A 372 -18.25 20.47 4.17
C ALA A 372 -17.01 19.88 3.49
N ALA A 373 -17.10 19.59 2.18
CA ALA A 373 -15.98 19.11 1.39
C ALA A 373 -14.84 20.14 1.35
N ILE A 374 -15.15 21.42 1.06
CA ILE A 374 -14.17 22.50 1.01
C ILE A 374 -13.48 22.68 2.37
N ALA A 375 -14.24 22.70 3.48
CA ALA A 375 -13.67 22.85 4.81
C ALA A 375 -12.67 21.72 5.14
N GLY A 376 -13.06 20.46 4.92
CA GLY A 376 -12.18 19.31 5.14
C GLY A 376 -10.93 19.34 4.25
N LEU A 377 -11.10 19.67 2.97
CA LEU A 377 -9.99 19.76 2.02
C LEU A 377 -9.04 20.92 2.31
N ARG A 378 -9.52 22.06 2.82
CA ARG A 378 -8.64 23.18 3.24
C ARG A 378 -7.76 22.76 4.43
N ASN A 379 -8.32 22.05 5.40
CA ASN A 379 -7.54 21.49 6.51
C ASN A 379 -6.47 20.50 6.00
N LEU A 380 -6.85 19.60 5.09
CA LEU A 380 -5.92 18.65 4.50
C LEU A 380 -4.85 19.33 3.64
N LYS A 381 -5.19 20.39 2.89
CA LYS A 381 -4.25 21.21 2.11
C LYS A 381 -3.21 21.87 3.03
N HIS A 382 -3.66 22.44 4.15
CA HIS A 382 -2.78 23.05 5.14
C HIS A 382 -1.80 22.03 5.72
N TRP A 383 -2.32 20.90 6.20
CA TRP A 383 -1.50 19.81 6.72
C TRP A 383 -0.49 19.32 5.68
N ALA A 384 -0.94 19.01 4.46
CA ALA A 384 -0.07 18.49 3.41
C ALA A 384 1.04 19.49 3.01
N GLY A 385 0.74 20.80 3.05
CA GLY A 385 1.72 21.86 2.79
C GLY A 385 2.80 22.00 3.87
N GLN A 386 2.47 21.72 5.14
CA GLN A 386 3.43 21.79 6.25
C GLN A 386 4.35 20.56 6.35
N HIS A 387 3.93 19.44 5.76
CA HIS A 387 4.62 18.14 5.92
C HIS A 387 5.25 17.63 4.62
N GLY A 388 5.34 18.47 3.59
CA GLY A 388 5.97 18.11 2.33
C GLY A 388 5.18 17.13 1.46
N ALA A 389 3.89 16.88 1.72
CA ALA A 389 3.06 15.90 1.00
C ALA A 389 2.59 16.40 -0.38
N GLY A 390 3.54 16.72 -1.25
CA GLY A 390 3.30 17.35 -2.56
C GLY A 390 2.46 16.52 -3.52
N ARG A 391 2.54 15.18 -3.46
CA ARG A 391 1.68 14.30 -4.28
C ARG A 391 0.21 14.38 -3.86
N LEU A 392 -0.06 14.39 -2.55
CA LEU A 392 -1.40 14.55 -1.99
C LEU A 392 -2.02 15.92 -2.33
N LEU A 393 -1.20 16.97 -2.35
CA LEU A 393 -1.64 18.32 -2.73
C LEU A 393 -2.24 18.38 -4.14
N ILE A 394 -1.86 17.49 -5.06
CA ILE A 394 -2.48 17.40 -6.39
C ILE A 394 -3.95 16.98 -6.22
N ASP A 395 -4.22 15.87 -5.54
CA ASP A 395 -5.59 15.36 -5.34
C ASP A 395 -6.47 16.37 -4.58
N VAL A 396 -5.92 16.96 -3.52
CA VAL A 396 -6.63 17.96 -2.70
C VAL A 396 -7.01 19.18 -3.53
N ASN A 397 -6.08 19.71 -4.34
CA ASN A 397 -6.34 20.87 -5.17
C ASN A 397 -7.35 20.59 -6.29
N LEU A 398 -7.35 19.39 -6.87
CA LEU A 398 -8.36 18.99 -7.86
C LEU A 398 -9.77 18.94 -7.25
N LEU A 399 -9.91 18.37 -6.06
CA LEU A 399 -11.19 18.30 -5.36
C LEU A 399 -11.64 19.67 -4.83
N LEU A 400 -10.71 20.52 -4.36
CA LEU A 400 -11.01 21.91 -3.98
C LEU A 400 -11.50 22.71 -5.17
N ALA A 401 -10.84 22.60 -6.32
CA ALA A 401 -11.27 23.26 -7.54
C ALA A 401 -12.71 22.87 -7.91
N CYS A 402 -13.04 21.58 -7.80
CA CYS A 402 -14.42 21.12 -8.00
C CYS A 402 -15.39 21.77 -7.00
N GLY A 403 -15.12 21.63 -5.69
CA GLY A 403 -16.02 22.16 -4.66
C GLY A 403 -16.22 23.67 -4.75
N LEU A 404 -15.14 24.43 -4.95
CA LEU A 404 -15.18 25.90 -5.05
C LEU A 404 -15.95 26.36 -6.29
N ARG A 405 -15.81 25.66 -7.42
CA ARG A 405 -16.59 25.94 -8.63
C ARG A 405 -18.07 25.75 -8.38
N GLU A 406 -18.47 24.63 -7.77
CA GLU A 406 -19.88 24.36 -7.44
C GLU A 406 -20.43 25.31 -6.36
N ALA A 407 -19.56 25.89 -5.53
CA ALA A 407 -19.90 26.93 -4.56
C ALA A 407 -19.90 28.37 -5.15
N GLY A 408 -19.58 28.54 -6.44
CA GLY A 408 -19.56 29.84 -7.12
C GLY A 408 -18.28 30.67 -6.93
N ALA A 409 -17.24 30.11 -6.30
CA ALA A 409 -15.94 30.76 -6.09
C ALA A 409 -14.96 30.46 -7.25
N ALA A 410 -15.29 30.95 -8.45
CA ALA A 410 -14.58 30.59 -9.69
C ALA A 410 -13.08 30.91 -9.68
N ASP A 411 -12.68 32.09 -9.19
CA ASP A 411 -11.26 32.51 -9.17
C ASP A 411 -10.41 31.62 -8.24
N GLU A 412 -10.95 31.26 -7.07
CA GLU A 412 -10.28 30.32 -6.15
C GLU A 412 -10.23 28.91 -6.73
N ALA A 413 -11.28 28.48 -7.44
CA ALA A 413 -11.32 27.19 -8.11
C ALA A 413 -10.26 27.08 -9.20
N GLU A 414 -10.12 28.12 -10.03
CA GLU A 414 -9.07 28.21 -11.07
C GLU A 414 -7.67 28.15 -10.45
N THR A 415 -7.45 28.92 -9.37
CA THR A 415 -6.17 28.93 -8.66
C THR A 415 -5.80 27.54 -8.16
N CYS A 416 -6.74 26.82 -7.52
CA CYS A 416 -6.50 25.46 -7.05
C CYS A 416 -6.18 24.50 -8.21
N PHE A 417 -6.94 24.57 -9.31
CA PHE A 417 -6.69 23.72 -10.47
C PHE A 417 -5.30 23.97 -11.08
N ASP A 418 -4.91 25.23 -11.23
CA ASP A 418 -3.61 25.62 -11.77
C ASP A 418 -2.44 25.21 -10.87
N GLU A 419 -2.62 25.24 -9.54
CA GLU A 419 -1.64 24.69 -8.60
C GLU A 419 -1.44 23.19 -8.79
N ALA A 420 -2.53 22.42 -8.98
CA ALA A 420 -2.44 20.98 -9.26
C ALA A 420 -1.68 20.73 -10.57
N VAL A 421 -2.01 21.47 -11.64
CA VAL A 421 -1.30 21.40 -12.93
C VAL A 421 0.18 21.75 -12.79
N GLY A 422 0.51 22.83 -12.06
CA GLY A 422 1.88 23.28 -11.87
C GLY A 422 2.76 22.26 -11.15
N ARG A 423 2.20 21.55 -10.16
CA ARG A 423 2.89 20.45 -9.46
C ARG A 423 3.08 19.21 -10.33
N ALA A 424 2.11 18.92 -11.18
CA ALA A 424 2.08 17.71 -11.99
C ALA A 424 2.92 17.80 -13.28
N MET A 425 2.87 18.93 -13.99
CA MET A 425 3.28 19.00 -15.40
C MET A 425 4.76 18.70 -15.64
N PHE A 426 5.64 19.15 -14.74
CA PHE A 426 7.09 18.91 -14.87
C PHE A 426 7.52 17.54 -14.36
N GLN A 427 6.66 16.88 -13.60
CA GLN A 427 6.89 15.55 -13.03
C GLN A 427 6.19 14.45 -13.85
N GLY A 428 5.36 14.83 -14.83
CA GLY A 428 4.65 13.90 -15.71
C GLY A 428 3.49 13.18 -15.03
N ILE A 429 2.88 13.78 -14.00
CA ILE A 429 1.84 13.14 -13.18
C ILE A 429 0.47 13.34 -13.86
N VAL A 430 -0.12 12.28 -14.39
CA VAL A 430 -1.34 12.35 -15.22
C VAL A 430 -2.54 11.69 -14.54
N ARG A 431 -2.38 10.49 -13.95
CA ARG A 431 -3.53 9.70 -13.44
C ARG A 431 -4.42 10.39 -12.42
N PRO A 432 -3.94 11.23 -11.50
CA PRO A 432 -4.83 11.97 -10.59
C PRO A 432 -5.95 12.73 -11.31
N PHE A 433 -5.65 13.29 -12.48
CA PHE A 433 -6.61 14.02 -13.31
C PHE A 433 -7.59 13.08 -14.03
N ILE A 434 -7.12 11.89 -14.42
CA ILE A 434 -7.88 10.89 -15.19
C ILE A 434 -8.79 10.06 -14.28
N ASP A 435 -8.29 9.65 -13.13
CA ASP A 435 -9.02 8.85 -12.16
C ASP A 435 -10.17 9.68 -11.55
N ALA A 436 -9.87 10.93 -11.18
CA ALA A 436 -10.85 11.89 -10.67
C ALA A 436 -11.63 12.64 -11.77
N TRP A 437 -11.74 12.08 -12.99
CA TRP A 437 -12.24 12.82 -14.17
C TRP A 437 -13.54 13.60 -13.92
N ARG A 438 -14.51 13.01 -13.20
CA ARG A 438 -15.82 13.63 -12.95
C ARG A 438 -15.73 14.94 -12.15
N PHE A 439 -14.70 15.08 -11.33
CA PHE A 439 -14.41 16.29 -10.55
C PHE A 439 -13.57 17.30 -11.35
N VAL A 440 -12.81 16.80 -12.34
CA VAL A 440 -11.78 17.51 -13.11
C VAL A 440 -12.32 18.08 -14.43
N GLU A 441 -13.23 17.36 -15.09
CA GLU A 441 -13.66 17.62 -16.47
C GLU A 441 -14.16 19.06 -16.70
N PRO A 442 -15.01 19.66 -15.84
CA PRO A 442 -15.49 21.01 -16.08
C PRO A 442 -14.35 22.05 -16.04
N SER A 443 -13.49 21.98 -15.02
CA SER A 443 -12.33 22.87 -14.89
C SER A 443 -11.33 22.66 -16.02
N LEU A 444 -11.09 21.41 -16.44
CA LEU A 444 -10.24 21.13 -17.60
C LEU A 444 -10.79 21.74 -18.89
N LYS A 445 -12.11 21.64 -19.14
CA LYS A 445 -12.77 22.23 -20.32
C LYS A 445 -12.64 23.75 -20.33
N GLU A 446 -12.78 24.40 -19.18
CA GLU A 446 -12.60 25.84 -19.04
C GLU A 446 -11.16 26.26 -19.34
N ARG A 447 -10.17 25.59 -18.73
CA ARG A 447 -8.75 25.88 -18.97
C ARG A 447 -8.31 25.62 -20.40
N LEU A 448 -8.83 24.58 -21.06
CA LEU A 448 -8.54 24.31 -22.47
C LEU A 448 -9.01 25.43 -23.40
N LYS A 449 -10.14 26.09 -23.10
CA LYS A 449 -10.59 27.27 -23.87
C LYS A 449 -9.65 28.46 -23.71
N ALA A 450 -9.03 28.60 -22.54
CA ALA A 450 -8.05 29.63 -22.23
C ALA A 450 -6.61 29.27 -22.63
N ALA A 451 -6.36 28.06 -23.14
CA ALA A 451 -5.01 27.53 -23.35
C ALA A 451 -4.11 28.40 -24.25
N ALA A 452 -4.69 29.13 -25.21
CA ALA A 452 -3.96 30.05 -26.09
C ALA A 452 -3.30 31.24 -25.34
N GLN A 453 -3.75 31.54 -24.12
CA GLN A 453 -3.24 32.62 -23.28
C GLN A 453 -2.29 32.11 -22.18
N MET A 454 -2.07 30.80 -22.11
CA MET A 454 -1.23 30.14 -21.11
C MET A 454 0.19 29.93 -21.64
N ASP A 455 1.14 29.63 -20.76
CA ASP A 455 2.47 29.20 -21.18
C ASP A 455 2.42 27.84 -21.92
N ARG A 456 3.40 27.62 -22.79
CA ARG A 456 3.47 26.45 -23.66
C ARG A 456 3.47 25.13 -22.88
N PHE A 457 4.11 25.06 -21.72
CA PHE A 457 4.24 23.82 -20.96
C PHE A 457 2.89 23.43 -20.35
N ARG A 458 2.18 24.40 -19.75
CA ARG A 458 0.81 24.17 -19.26
C ARG A 458 -0.13 23.77 -20.38
N ALA A 459 -0.15 24.50 -21.50
CA ALA A 459 -1.03 24.21 -22.62
C ALA A 459 -0.79 22.79 -23.18
N GLN A 460 0.48 22.37 -23.29
CA GLN A 460 0.86 21.03 -23.72
C GLN A 460 0.39 19.95 -22.74
N PHE A 461 0.54 20.19 -21.44
CA PHE A 461 0.10 19.26 -20.41
C PHE A 461 -1.43 19.10 -20.41
N LEU A 462 -2.19 20.20 -20.43
CA LEU A 462 -3.66 20.16 -20.54
C LEU A 462 -4.13 19.44 -21.81
N THR A 463 -3.46 19.65 -22.94
CA THR A 463 -3.75 18.94 -24.19
C THR A 463 -3.49 17.43 -24.07
N THR A 464 -2.46 17.05 -23.31
CA THR A 464 -2.14 15.64 -23.02
C THR A 464 -3.24 15.02 -22.17
N LEU A 465 -3.69 15.70 -21.10
CA LEU A 465 -4.82 15.27 -20.28
C LEU A 465 -6.10 15.08 -21.11
N ALA A 466 -6.43 16.04 -21.96
CA ALA A 466 -7.61 15.99 -22.82
C ALA A 466 -7.58 14.77 -23.77
N ARG A 467 -6.40 14.45 -24.31
CA ARG A 467 -6.21 13.28 -25.17
C ARG A 467 -6.40 11.98 -24.41
N SER A 468 -5.75 11.82 -23.25
CA SER A 468 -5.89 10.64 -22.40
C SER A 468 -7.35 10.40 -21.97
N LEU A 469 -8.10 11.46 -21.66
CA LEU A 469 -9.53 11.36 -21.34
C LEU A 469 -10.38 10.93 -22.55
N SER A 470 -10.02 11.37 -23.75
CA SER A 470 -10.75 11.04 -24.99
C SER A 470 -10.54 9.59 -25.43
N THR A 471 -9.43 8.97 -25.04
CA THR A 471 -9.11 7.55 -25.31
C THR A 471 -9.69 6.58 -24.28
N ARG A 472 -10.35 7.09 -23.23
CA ARG A 472 -11.04 6.26 -22.24
C ARG A 472 -12.21 5.53 -22.93
N PRO A 473 -12.37 4.20 -22.74
CA PRO A 473 -13.62 3.56 -23.10
C PRO A 473 -14.75 4.31 -22.39
N PRO A 474 -15.83 4.75 -23.07
CA PRO A 474 -16.94 5.42 -22.40
C PRO A 474 -17.37 4.55 -21.23
N GLY A 475 -17.33 5.11 -20.02
CA GLY A 475 -17.52 4.37 -18.78
C GLY A 475 -18.74 3.48 -18.90
N THR A 476 -18.51 2.17 -19.02
CA THR A 476 -19.60 1.21 -19.15
C THR A 476 -20.38 1.30 -17.85
N PRO A 477 -21.68 1.66 -17.88
CA PRO A 477 -22.46 1.78 -16.67
C PRO A 477 -22.43 0.46 -15.89
N VAL A 478 -22.73 0.54 -14.59
CA VAL A 478 -22.95 -0.58 -13.65
C VAL A 478 -23.95 -1.64 -14.16
N GLN A 479 -24.60 -1.40 -15.31
CA GLN A 479 -25.21 -2.43 -16.18
C GLN A 479 -24.28 -3.61 -16.51
N SER A 480 -22.95 -3.47 -16.37
CA SER A 480 -21.95 -4.52 -16.59
C SER A 480 -21.67 -5.44 -15.38
N LEU A 481 -22.41 -5.37 -14.26
CA LEU A 481 -22.31 -6.38 -13.18
C LEU A 481 -22.60 -7.82 -13.67
N LEU A 482 -23.16 -7.95 -14.86
CA LEU A 482 -23.40 -9.20 -15.57
C LEU A 482 -22.46 -9.24 -16.77
N SER A 483 -21.58 -10.24 -16.81
CA SER A 483 -20.87 -10.59 -18.05
C SER A 483 -21.88 -10.88 -19.18
N ASP A 484 -21.49 -10.73 -20.44
CA ASP A 484 -22.38 -11.02 -21.59
C ASP A 484 -23.05 -12.40 -21.48
N ALA A 485 -22.29 -13.38 -20.99
CA ALA A 485 -22.80 -14.74 -20.74
C ALA A 485 -23.84 -14.81 -19.61
N GLU A 486 -23.71 -13.99 -18.57
CA GLU A 486 -24.69 -13.86 -17.49
C GLU A 486 -25.95 -13.12 -17.96
N ALA A 487 -25.79 -12.09 -18.81
CA ALA A 487 -26.90 -11.38 -19.44
C ALA A 487 -27.74 -12.29 -20.34
N THR A 488 -27.10 -13.09 -21.21
CA THR A 488 -27.81 -14.08 -22.06
C THR A 488 -28.57 -15.12 -21.24
N ILE A 489 -27.98 -15.61 -20.14
CA ILE A 489 -28.64 -16.57 -19.24
C ILE A 489 -29.87 -15.93 -18.57
N LEU A 490 -29.76 -14.67 -18.15
CA LEU A 490 -30.86 -13.94 -17.52
C LEU A 490 -32.00 -13.60 -18.49
N GLU A 491 -31.69 -13.30 -19.75
CA GLU A 491 -32.68 -13.11 -20.80
C GLU A 491 -33.52 -14.39 -20.98
N HIS A 492 -32.88 -15.53 -21.17
CA HIS A 492 -33.59 -16.81 -21.27
C HIS A 492 -34.33 -17.20 -19.98
N LEU A 493 -33.77 -16.86 -18.80
CA LEU A 493 -34.44 -17.06 -17.52
C LEU A 493 -35.74 -16.26 -17.44
N SER A 494 -35.75 -15.03 -17.95
CA SER A 494 -36.92 -14.14 -18.00
C SER A 494 -38.03 -14.63 -18.93
N LEU A 495 -37.65 -15.32 -20.01
CA LEU A 495 -38.55 -15.99 -20.96
C LEU A 495 -39.19 -17.27 -20.39
N GLY A 496 -38.73 -17.73 -19.23
CA GLY A 496 -39.29 -18.88 -18.52
C GLY A 496 -38.59 -20.22 -18.79
N TYR A 497 -37.48 -20.23 -19.53
CA TYR A 497 -36.73 -21.45 -19.83
C TYR A 497 -36.12 -22.08 -18.56
N SER A 498 -36.26 -23.39 -18.40
CA SER A 498 -35.60 -24.17 -17.35
C SER A 498 -34.07 -24.18 -17.55
N ASN A 499 -33.30 -24.50 -16.51
CA ASN A 499 -31.83 -24.55 -16.61
C ASN A 499 -31.35 -25.53 -17.70
N LYS A 500 -32.10 -26.61 -17.96
CA LYS A 500 -31.80 -27.57 -19.05
C LYS A 500 -32.05 -26.99 -20.44
N GLU A 501 -33.09 -26.16 -20.60
CA GLU A 501 -33.40 -25.48 -21.86
C GLU A 501 -32.41 -24.34 -22.13
N ILE A 502 -32.11 -23.52 -21.11
CA ILE A 502 -31.07 -22.49 -21.19
C ILE A 502 -29.73 -23.10 -21.61
N ALA A 503 -29.34 -24.21 -20.96
CA ALA A 503 -28.10 -24.94 -21.26
C ALA A 503 -28.01 -25.37 -22.74
N ARG A 504 -29.12 -25.85 -23.32
CA ARG A 504 -29.19 -26.20 -24.75
C ARG A 504 -29.09 -24.98 -25.65
N LEU A 505 -29.76 -23.88 -25.31
CA LEU A 505 -29.75 -22.64 -26.10
C LEU A 505 -28.36 -21.99 -26.18
N ILE A 506 -27.56 -22.08 -25.11
CA ILE A 506 -26.24 -21.44 -25.03
C ILE A 506 -25.06 -22.41 -25.20
N GLY A 507 -25.32 -23.69 -25.51
CA GLY A 507 -24.28 -24.72 -25.70
C GLY A 507 -23.43 -25.02 -24.45
N LYS A 508 -24.03 -25.02 -23.25
CA LYS A 508 -23.35 -25.30 -21.97
C LYS A 508 -24.04 -26.43 -21.20
N SER A 509 -23.45 -26.90 -20.10
CA SER A 509 -24.08 -27.91 -19.24
C SER A 509 -25.13 -27.28 -18.30
N PRO A 510 -26.17 -28.03 -17.88
CA PRO A 510 -27.14 -27.56 -16.89
C PRO A 510 -26.51 -27.13 -15.56
N ASP A 511 -25.42 -27.77 -15.15
CA ASP A 511 -24.69 -27.42 -13.93
C ASP A 511 -23.96 -26.09 -14.05
N THR A 512 -23.38 -25.79 -15.22
CA THR A 512 -22.79 -24.47 -15.51
C THR A 512 -23.86 -23.36 -15.42
N VAL A 513 -25.06 -23.60 -15.96
CA VAL A 513 -26.18 -22.65 -15.85
C VAL A 513 -26.61 -22.47 -14.40
N LYS A 514 -26.72 -23.56 -13.62
CA LYS A 514 -27.09 -23.51 -12.20
C LYS A 514 -26.07 -22.72 -11.37
N TYR A 515 -24.78 -22.96 -11.59
CA TYR A 515 -23.70 -22.23 -10.91
C TYR A 515 -23.73 -20.73 -11.25
N ARG A 516 -23.84 -20.40 -12.55
CA ARG A 516 -23.92 -19.00 -13.01
C ARG A 516 -25.15 -18.28 -12.46
N LEU A 517 -26.32 -18.93 -12.46
CA LEU A 517 -27.54 -18.36 -11.87
C LEU A 517 -27.40 -18.12 -10.36
N LYS A 518 -26.72 -19.00 -9.63
CA LYS A 518 -26.44 -18.81 -8.20
C LYS A 518 -25.52 -17.59 -7.97
N SER A 519 -24.49 -17.44 -8.80
CA SER A 519 -23.60 -16.26 -8.77
C SER A 519 -24.38 -14.98 -9.06
N VAL A 520 -25.19 -14.98 -10.13
CA VAL A 520 -26.02 -13.84 -10.54
C VAL A 520 -27.06 -13.47 -9.48
N PHE A 521 -27.73 -14.45 -8.88
CA PHE A 521 -28.71 -14.21 -7.81
C PHE A 521 -28.07 -13.54 -6.60
N ARG A 522 -26.85 -13.94 -6.24
CA ARG A 522 -26.04 -13.25 -5.22
C ARG A 522 -25.70 -11.82 -5.65
N LYS A 523 -25.29 -11.59 -6.90
CA LYS A 523 -24.97 -10.25 -7.44
C LYS A 523 -26.17 -9.29 -7.41
N ILE A 524 -27.38 -9.79 -7.61
CA ILE A 524 -28.61 -8.96 -7.62
C ILE A 524 -29.42 -9.00 -6.31
N GLY A 525 -28.88 -9.63 -5.25
CA GLY A 525 -29.48 -9.62 -3.91
C GLY A 525 -30.77 -10.44 -3.76
N VAL A 526 -30.95 -11.50 -4.56
CA VAL A 526 -32.15 -12.35 -4.51
C VAL A 526 -31.79 -13.80 -4.26
N HIS A 527 -32.71 -14.56 -3.67
CA HIS A 527 -32.51 -15.99 -3.40
C HIS A 527 -33.47 -16.91 -4.17
N LYS A 528 -34.52 -16.34 -4.77
CA LYS A 528 -35.52 -17.10 -5.54
C LYS A 528 -35.56 -16.63 -6.98
N ARG A 529 -35.73 -17.59 -7.89
CA ARG A 529 -35.84 -17.37 -9.33
C ARG A 529 -36.93 -16.36 -9.73
N ARG A 530 -38.08 -16.39 -9.05
CA ARG A 530 -39.19 -15.46 -9.32
C ARG A 530 -38.83 -14.03 -8.90
N ASP A 531 -38.14 -13.89 -7.78
CA ASP A 531 -37.68 -12.59 -7.27
C ASP A 531 -36.60 -12.02 -8.19
N ALA A 532 -35.72 -12.87 -8.74
CA ALA A 532 -34.75 -12.47 -9.76
C ALA A 532 -35.42 -11.85 -11.00
N VAL A 533 -36.44 -12.50 -11.58
CA VAL A 533 -37.14 -11.96 -12.76
C VAL A 533 -37.84 -10.63 -12.44
N ARG A 534 -38.42 -10.50 -11.24
CA ARG A 534 -39.07 -9.26 -10.81
C ARG A 534 -38.04 -8.12 -10.67
N VAL A 535 -36.95 -8.36 -9.95
CA VAL A 535 -35.88 -7.36 -9.73
C VAL A 535 -35.22 -6.94 -11.05
N LEU A 536 -35.04 -7.87 -11.99
CA LEU A 536 -34.49 -7.57 -13.31
C LEU A 536 -35.40 -6.64 -14.14
N ARG A 537 -36.72 -6.77 -13.99
CA ARG A 537 -37.70 -5.86 -14.63
C ARG A 537 -37.76 -4.51 -13.96
N GLU A 538 -37.80 -4.47 -12.63
CA GLU A 538 -37.83 -3.24 -11.83
C GLU A 538 -36.59 -2.37 -12.09
N ARG A 539 -35.44 -2.99 -12.36
CA ARG A 539 -34.17 -2.31 -12.68
C ARG A 539 -33.98 -2.00 -14.17
N GLY A 540 -34.97 -2.29 -15.04
CA GLY A 540 -34.89 -2.05 -16.48
C GLY A 540 -33.83 -2.87 -17.22
N LEU A 541 -33.35 -3.98 -16.62
CA LEU A 541 -32.27 -4.82 -17.17
C LEU A 541 -32.76 -5.83 -18.22
N ILE A 542 -34.08 -5.99 -18.36
CA ILE A 542 -34.76 -6.81 -19.38
C ILE A 542 -36.05 -6.11 -19.82
N ALA A 543 -36.35 -6.13 -21.12
CA ALA A 543 -37.52 -5.47 -21.69
C ALA A 543 -38.84 -6.19 -21.33
N GLU A 544 -39.93 -5.44 -21.14
CA GLU A 544 -41.29 -5.99 -21.14
C GLU A 544 -41.64 -6.45 -22.56
N ARG A 545 -41.69 -7.76 -22.78
CA ARG A 545 -42.39 -8.33 -23.94
C ARG A 545 -43.41 -9.35 -23.48
N ASP A 546 -44.64 -9.13 -23.93
CA ASP A 546 -45.79 -9.97 -23.65
C ASP A 546 -45.54 -11.43 -24.04
N ARG A 547 -45.98 -12.35 -23.17
CA ARG A 547 -45.85 -13.81 -23.29
C ARG A 547 -46.57 -14.45 -24.50
N ALA A 548 -47.00 -13.68 -25.49
CA ALA A 548 -47.84 -14.16 -26.59
C ALA A 548 -47.05 -14.73 -27.80
N ALA A 549 -45.73 -14.50 -27.92
CA ALA A 549 -45.02 -14.80 -29.18
C ALA A 549 -44.05 -16.00 -29.18
N ALA A 550 -43.88 -16.73 -28.07
CA ALA A 550 -42.87 -17.80 -27.95
C ALA A 550 -43.46 -19.23 -27.87
N ARG A 551 -44.66 -19.44 -28.41
CA ARG A 551 -45.20 -20.77 -28.73
C ARG A 551 -45.63 -20.78 -30.20
N GLY A 552 -44.64 -20.69 -31.08
CA GLY A 552 -44.74 -20.95 -32.50
C GLY A 552 -43.67 -21.95 -32.88
#